data_AF-A0AAQ4ENU2-F1
#
_entry.id   AF-A0AAQ4ENU2-F1
#
_cell.length_a   1.000
_cell.length_b   1.000
_cell.length_c   1.000
_cell.angle_alpha   90.00
_cell.angle_beta   90.00
_cell.angle_gamma   90.00
#
_symmetry.space_group_name_H-M   'P 1'
#
loop_
_entity.id
_entity.type
_entity.pdbx_description
1 polymer ?
#
loop_
_entity_poly.entity_id
_entity_poly.type
_entity_poly.pdbx_seq_one_letter_code
_entity_poly.pdbx_strand_id
1 'polypeptide(L)'
;MLVIGSMAGPRPPYEEDSTHFDEQEIQNFLKLSGKLYVRMRNYKQGTNFKCHYVEKVGAEGEHSYVYTLKARNGSGYFGNNLTVTPTRTGDHEKNNALQYTTPNSDQVIVKLMAKDTENSCFIFVRNTTESRSRKGKCSLATLC
;
A
#
# COMPACT_ATOMS: atom_id res chain seq x y z
N MET A 1 -37.62 15.95 26.42
CA MET A 1 -36.76 15.01 25.69
C MET A 1 -35.66 15.82 25.03
N LEU A 2 -34.41 15.69 25.49
CA LEU A 2 -33.26 16.32 24.83
C LEU A 2 -32.80 15.40 23.70
N VAL A 3 -32.87 15.88 22.47
CA VAL A 3 -32.24 15.22 21.32
C VAL A 3 -30.76 15.54 21.40
N ILE A 4 -29.96 14.58 21.85
CA ILE A 4 -28.50 14.69 21.82
C ILE A 4 -28.10 14.46 20.36
N GLY A 5 -27.79 15.55 19.65
CA GLY A 5 -27.22 15.49 18.31
C GLY A 5 -25.91 14.70 18.37
N SER A 6 -25.87 13.55 17.70
CA SER A 6 -24.63 12.80 17.48
C SER A 6 -23.67 13.68 16.71
N MET A 7 -22.65 14.20 17.39
CA MET A 7 -21.49 14.81 16.77
C MET A 7 -20.70 13.70 16.08
N ALA A 8 -21.08 13.34 14.86
CA ALA A 8 -20.29 12.43 14.05
C ALA A 8 -18.90 13.07 13.85
N GLY A 9 -17.88 12.45 14.44
CA GLY A 9 -16.49 12.83 14.23
C GLY A 9 -16.12 12.81 12.74
N PRO A 10 -14.93 13.30 12.36
CA PRO A 10 -14.47 13.20 10.99
C PRO A 10 -14.54 11.74 10.53
N ARG A 11 -15.14 11.51 9.36
CA ARG A 11 -15.20 10.17 8.77
C ARG A 11 -13.79 9.60 8.64
N PRO A 12 -13.57 8.32 8.99
CA PRO A 12 -12.30 7.68 8.75
C PRO A 12 -11.96 7.72 7.24
N PRO A 13 -10.67 7.69 6.87
CA PRO A 13 -10.29 7.49 5.48
C PRO A 13 -10.77 6.11 4.99
N TYR A 14 -10.90 5.93 3.68
CA TYR A 14 -11.48 4.71 3.07
C TYR A 14 -10.83 3.43 3.59
N GLU A 15 -9.49 3.42 3.71
CA GLU A 15 -8.71 2.28 4.18
C GLU A 15 -8.84 1.98 5.69
N GLU A 16 -9.64 2.78 6.40
CA GLU A 16 -9.97 2.61 7.83
C GLU A 16 -11.47 2.67 8.10
N ASP A 17 -12.31 2.70 7.04
CA ASP A 17 -13.77 2.64 7.18
C ASP A 17 -14.24 1.19 7.19
N SER A 18 -14.86 0.78 8.30
CA SER A 18 -15.34 -0.60 8.53
C SER A 18 -16.29 -1.12 7.45
N THR A 19 -16.99 -0.25 6.72
CA THR A 19 -17.88 -0.66 5.64
C THR A 19 -17.15 -1.17 4.39
N HIS A 20 -15.82 -1.03 4.34
CA HIS A 20 -14.96 -1.41 3.21
C HIS A 20 -13.89 -2.44 3.57
N PHE A 21 -13.91 -3.03 4.78
CA PHE A 21 -12.86 -3.93 5.24
C PHE A 21 -12.75 -5.23 4.41
N ASP A 22 -13.83 -5.67 3.78
CA ASP A 22 -13.85 -6.82 2.87
C ASP A 22 -13.03 -6.61 1.58
N GLU A 23 -12.81 -5.35 1.19
CA GLU A 23 -11.95 -4.97 0.08
C GLU A 23 -10.45 -4.93 0.46
N GLN A 24 -10.15 -5.05 1.75
CA GLN A 24 -8.85 -4.65 2.32
C GLN A 24 -8.08 -5.82 2.93
N GLU A 25 -8.37 -7.04 2.47
CA GLU A 25 -7.65 -8.24 2.91
C GLU A 25 -6.30 -8.42 2.21
N ILE A 26 -5.20 -8.04 2.89
CA ILE A 26 -3.85 -8.07 2.29
C ILE A 26 -3.39 -9.46 1.88
N GLN A 27 -3.98 -10.51 2.44
CA GLN A 27 -3.66 -11.90 2.11
C GLN A 27 -3.91 -12.22 0.63
N ASN A 28 -4.87 -11.54 -0.02
CA ASN A 28 -5.12 -11.73 -1.45
C ASN A 28 -3.94 -11.24 -2.30
N PHE A 29 -3.31 -10.14 -1.92
CA PHE A 29 -2.08 -9.66 -2.56
C PHE A 29 -0.89 -10.61 -2.31
N LEU A 30 -0.76 -11.16 -1.10
CA LEU A 30 0.35 -12.04 -0.73
C LEU A 30 0.30 -13.42 -1.40
N LYS A 31 -0.88 -13.87 -1.83
CA LYS A 31 -1.09 -15.13 -2.54
C LYS A 31 -0.77 -15.05 -4.03
N LEU A 32 -0.64 -13.84 -4.59
CA LEU A 32 -0.37 -13.69 -6.01
C LEU A 32 1.02 -14.17 -6.39
N SER A 33 1.08 -14.77 -7.57
CA SER A 33 2.30 -15.11 -8.27
C SER A 33 2.46 -14.19 -9.49
N GLY A 34 3.71 -13.96 -9.88
CA GLY A 34 4.06 -13.10 -11.01
C GLY A 34 4.23 -11.62 -10.65
N LYS A 35 4.21 -10.79 -11.70
CA LYS A 35 4.51 -9.36 -11.63
C LYS A 35 3.22 -8.56 -11.60
N LEU A 36 3.14 -7.61 -10.67
CA LEU A 36 2.14 -6.55 -10.72
C LEU A 36 2.81 -5.23 -11.12
N TYR A 37 2.33 -4.62 -12.19
CA TYR A 37 2.86 -3.36 -12.69
C TYR A 37 2.14 -2.17 -12.08
N VAL A 38 2.87 -1.08 -11.87
CA VAL A 38 2.25 0.18 -11.46
C VAL A 38 1.57 0.78 -12.67
N ARG A 39 0.24 0.78 -12.65
CA ARG A 39 -0.60 1.33 -13.71
C ARG A 39 -0.92 2.81 -13.50
N MET A 40 -1.13 3.22 -12.25
CA MET A 40 -1.50 4.61 -11.91
C MET A 40 -0.87 5.05 -10.59
N ARG A 41 -0.53 6.33 -10.49
CA ARG A 41 -0.11 7.02 -9.25
C ARG A 41 -0.70 8.42 -9.21
N ASN A 42 -1.03 8.92 -8.02
CA ASN A 42 -1.54 10.30 -7.84
C ASN A 42 -0.44 11.33 -7.50
N TYR A 43 0.84 10.92 -7.53
CA TYR A 43 1.99 11.76 -7.20
C TYR A 43 3.04 11.70 -8.31
N LYS A 44 3.75 12.82 -8.51
CA LYS A 44 4.86 12.87 -9.46
C LYS A 44 6.08 12.18 -8.88
N GLN A 45 6.82 11.50 -9.75
CA GLN A 45 8.13 10.97 -9.40
C GLN A 45 9.18 12.02 -9.75
N GLY A 46 10.15 12.24 -8.88
CA GLY A 46 11.33 13.07 -9.17
C GLY A 46 12.38 12.36 -10.03
N THR A 47 12.00 11.26 -10.71
CA THR A 47 12.92 10.38 -11.44
C THR A 47 12.35 10.01 -12.82
N ASN A 48 13.23 9.57 -13.72
CA ASN A 48 12.87 9.12 -15.07
C ASN A 48 12.49 7.63 -15.15
N PHE A 49 12.40 6.94 -14.01
CA PHE A 49 12.06 5.53 -13.98
C PHE A 49 10.61 5.30 -14.43
N LYS A 50 10.40 4.30 -15.29
CA LYS A 50 9.10 3.89 -15.83
C LYS A 50 8.87 2.40 -15.63
N CYS A 51 7.69 1.89 -15.99
CA CYS A 51 7.38 0.46 -15.96
C CYS A 51 7.74 -0.20 -14.61
N HIS A 52 7.34 0.44 -13.51
CA HIS A 52 7.59 -0.10 -12.19
C HIS A 52 6.77 -1.37 -12.01
N TYR A 53 7.34 -2.40 -11.40
CA TYR A 53 6.60 -3.57 -10.98
C TYR A 53 7.12 -4.09 -9.65
N VAL A 54 6.28 -4.92 -9.03
CA VAL A 54 6.61 -5.69 -7.85
C VAL A 54 6.36 -7.17 -8.14
N GLU A 55 7.19 -8.04 -7.61
CA GLU A 55 7.06 -9.49 -7.77
C GLU A 55 7.52 -10.18 -6.49
N LYS A 56 6.71 -11.14 -6.01
CA LYS A 56 7.04 -11.94 -4.84
C LYS A 56 8.11 -12.95 -5.23
N VAL A 57 9.27 -12.90 -4.58
CA VAL A 57 10.41 -13.77 -4.89
C VAL A 57 10.69 -14.79 -3.78
N GLY A 58 10.05 -14.65 -2.63
CA GLY A 58 10.19 -15.63 -1.55
C GLY A 58 9.52 -15.22 -0.25
N ALA A 59 9.90 -15.90 0.81
CA ALA A 59 9.54 -15.60 2.19
C ALA A 59 10.81 -15.55 3.04
N GLU A 60 10.75 -14.76 4.11
CA GLU A 60 11.81 -14.65 5.12
C GLU A 60 11.18 -15.00 6.47
N GLY A 61 11.36 -16.25 6.91
CA GLY A 61 10.66 -16.79 8.06
C GLY A 61 9.16 -17.03 7.82
N GLU A 62 8.40 -17.13 8.91
CA GLU A 62 6.98 -17.54 8.85
C GLU A 62 6.02 -16.39 8.49
N HIS A 63 6.42 -15.13 8.74
CA HIS A 63 5.52 -13.99 8.67
C HIS A 63 6.01 -12.82 7.81
N SER A 64 7.13 -12.98 7.10
CA SER A 64 7.64 -11.95 6.18
C SER A 64 7.84 -12.48 4.77
N TYR A 65 7.67 -11.60 3.80
CA TYR A 65 7.74 -11.91 2.38
C TYR A 65 8.79 -11.05 1.71
N VAL A 66 9.53 -11.65 0.78
CA VAL A 66 10.53 -10.92 -0.01
C VAL A 66 9.92 -10.58 -1.35
N TYR A 67 9.88 -9.30 -1.66
CA TYR A 67 9.45 -8.77 -2.96
C TYR A 67 10.61 -8.10 -3.67
N THR A 68 10.70 -8.28 -4.98
CA THR A 68 11.60 -7.46 -5.81
C THR A 68 10.82 -6.27 -6.37
N LEU A 69 11.34 -5.07 -6.17
CA LEU A 69 10.79 -3.84 -6.74
C LEU A 69 11.71 -3.41 -7.87
N LYS A 70 11.22 -3.42 -9.09
CA LYS A 70 12.00 -3.08 -10.28
C LYS A 70 11.33 -1.99 -11.10
N ALA A 71 12.16 -1.19 -11.76
CA ALA A 71 11.72 -0.16 -12.68
C ALA A 71 12.71 -0.03 -13.84
N ARG A 72 12.21 0.42 -14.98
CA ARG A 72 13.00 0.62 -16.18
C ARG A 72 13.60 2.02 -16.21
N ASN A 73 14.88 2.12 -16.56
CA ASN A 73 15.54 3.37 -16.90
C ASN A 73 16.40 3.15 -18.17
N GLY A 74 16.06 3.86 -19.25
CA GLY A 74 16.63 3.58 -20.58
C GLY A 74 16.30 2.15 -21.05
N SER A 75 17.33 1.38 -21.42
CA SER A 75 17.20 0.00 -21.91
C SER A 75 17.15 -1.06 -20.79
N GLY A 76 17.54 -0.72 -19.56
CA GLY A 76 17.68 -1.68 -18.45
C GLY A 76 16.59 -1.60 -17.39
N TYR A 77 16.44 -2.69 -16.63
CA TYR A 77 15.68 -2.72 -15.38
C TYR A 77 16.63 -2.67 -14.18
N PHE A 78 16.27 -1.84 -13.21
CA PHE A 78 17.00 -1.66 -11.96
C PHE A 78 16.03 -1.87 -10.80
N GLY A 79 16.51 -2.41 -9.70
CA GLY A 79 15.65 -2.70 -8.56
C GLY A 79 16.39 -3.33 -7.41
N ASN A 80 15.68 -3.45 -6.30
CA ASN A 80 16.16 -4.04 -5.07
C ASN A 80 15.11 -4.99 -4.51
N ASN A 81 15.55 -5.92 -3.67
CA ASN A 81 14.64 -6.72 -2.87
C ASN A 81 14.25 -5.96 -1.60
N LEU A 82 13.03 -6.23 -1.15
CA LEU A 82 12.43 -5.64 0.03
C LEU A 82 11.71 -6.73 0.80
N THR A 83 12.05 -6.85 2.09
CA THR A 83 11.27 -7.67 3.02
C THR A 83 10.09 -6.86 3.53
N VAL A 84 8.90 -7.42 3.40
CA VAL A 84 7.64 -6.82 3.87
C VAL A 84 6.98 -7.74 4.88
N THR A 85 6.38 -7.15 5.90
CA THR A 85 5.62 -7.86 6.93
C THR A 85 4.16 -7.41 6.86
N PRO A 86 3.19 -8.32 6.75
CA PRO A 86 1.78 -7.97 6.82
C PRO A 86 1.44 -7.43 8.21
N THR A 87 0.70 -6.34 8.28
CA THR A 87 0.34 -5.69 9.53
C THR A 87 -1.12 -5.22 9.50
N ARG A 88 -1.62 -4.87 10.68
CA ARG A 88 -2.99 -4.43 10.94
C ARG A 88 -2.97 -2.97 11.35
N THR A 89 -3.84 -2.16 10.75
CA THR A 89 -4.03 -0.75 11.11
C THR A 89 -5.47 -0.47 11.52
N GLY A 90 -5.67 0.61 12.28
CA GLY A 90 -6.99 1.01 12.79
C GLY A 90 -7.75 -0.13 13.48
N ASP A 91 -9.03 -0.23 13.16
CA ASP A 91 -9.97 -1.18 13.77
C ASP A 91 -10.15 -2.48 12.97
N HIS A 92 -9.25 -2.74 12.01
CA HIS A 92 -9.27 -3.99 11.24
C HIS A 92 -9.10 -5.21 12.14
N GLU A 93 -9.81 -6.30 11.84
CA GLU A 93 -9.61 -7.60 12.50
C GLU A 93 -8.50 -8.43 11.82
N LYS A 94 -8.29 -8.22 10.52
CA LYS A 94 -7.29 -8.91 9.69
C LYS A 94 -6.20 -7.94 9.25
N ASN A 95 -5.06 -8.46 8.81
CA ASN A 95 -4.02 -7.62 8.23
C ASN A 95 -4.55 -6.95 6.94
N ASN A 96 -4.41 -5.64 6.87
CA ASN A 96 -4.84 -4.79 5.76
C ASN A 96 -3.69 -3.97 5.16
N ALA A 97 -2.49 -4.08 5.72
CA ALA A 97 -1.35 -3.28 5.32
C ALA A 97 -0.07 -4.11 5.21
N LEU A 98 0.92 -3.52 4.55
CA LEU A 98 2.30 -4.01 4.50
C LEU A 98 3.20 -2.99 5.19
N GLN A 99 4.09 -3.49 6.03
CA GLN A 99 5.15 -2.71 6.66
C GLN A 99 6.50 -3.13 6.07
N TYR A 100 7.37 -2.16 5.82
CA TYR A 100 8.75 -2.41 5.40
C TYR A 100 9.67 -1.28 5.86
N THR A 101 10.98 -1.55 5.83
CA THR A 101 12.02 -0.57 6.18
C THR A 101 12.70 -0.06 4.91
N THR A 102 12.84 1.26 4.77
CA THR A 102 13.60 1.86 3.65
C THR A 102 15.11 1.66 3.84
N PRO A 103 15.93 1.86 2.79
CA PRO A 103 17.38 1.87 2.95
C PRO A 103 17.91 2.87 3.99
N ASN A 104 17.13 3.91 4.29
CA ASN A 104 17.47 4.92 5.30
C ASN A 104 17.00 4.54 6.72
N SER A 105 16.56 3.30 6.92
CA SER A 105 16.01 2.79 8.18
C SER A 105 14.67 3.41 8.61
N ASP A 106 13.95 4.08 7.69
CA ASP A 106 12.60 4.56 7.98
C ASP A 106 11.60 3.41 7.87
N GLN A 107 10.73 3.25 8.86
CA GLN A 107 9.60 2.35 8.74
C GLN A 107 8.48 2.98 7.92
N VAL A 108 8.02 2.26 6.90
CA VAL A 108 6.92 2.67 6.02
C VAL A 108 5.80 1.66 6.13
N ILE A 109 4.57 2.18 6.31
CA ILE A 109 3.34 1.40 6.23
C ILE A 109 2.61 1.81 4.96
N VAL A 110 2.21 0.81 4.17
CA VAL A 110 1.37 0.99 2.99
C VAL A 110 0.11 0.16 3.20
N LYS A 111 -1.04 0.84 3.23
CA LYS A 111 -2.33 0.23 3.49
C LYS A 111 -3.01 -0.14 2.18
N LEU A 112 -3.67 -1.29 2.14
CA LEU A 112 -4.55 -1.67 1.04
C LEU A 112 -5.83 -0.85 1.17
N MET A 113 -6.09 -0.01 0.18
CA MET A 113 -7.32 0.79 0.13
C MET A 113 -8.45 -0.02 -0.50
N ALA A 114 -8.18 -0.70 -1.61
CA ALA A 114 -9.16 -1.53 -2.30
C ALA A 114 -8.47 -2.55 -3.21
N LYS A 115 -9.21 -3.59 -3.57
CA LYS A 115 -8.84 -4.59 -4.58
C LYS A 115 -10.01 -4.82 -5.52
N ASP A 116 -9.75 -5.30 -6.72
CA ASP A 116 -10.81 -5.78 -7.61
C ASP A 116 -11.37 -7.14 -7.14
N THR A 117 -12.50 -7.54 -7.72
CA THR A 117 -13.18 -8.80 -7.39
C THR A 117 -12.36 -10.04 -7.74
N GLU A 118 -11.50 -9.94 -8.77
CA GLU A 118 -10.64 -11.03 -9.23
C GLU A 118 -9.32 -11.11 -8.45
N ASN A 119 -9.03 -10.14 -7.57
CA ASN A 119 -7.75 -9.98 -6.89
C ASN A 119 -6.56 -9.87 -7.88
N SER A 120 -6.77 -9.21 -9.02
CA SER A 120 -5.76 -8.94 -10.04
C SER A 120 -5.18 -7.51 -9.96
N CYS A 121 -5.88 -6.60 -9.29
CA CYS A 121 -5.54 -5.19 -9.17
C CYS A 121 -5.70 -4.70 -7.73
N PHE A 122 -4.73 -3.93 -7.24
CA PHE A 122 -4.69 -3.44 -5.85
C PHE A 122 -4.39 -1.95 -5.82
N ILE A 123 -5.12 -1.22 -4.99
CA ILE A 123 -4.89 0.20 -4.74
C ILE A 123 -4.27 0.32 -3.36
N PHE A 124 -3.04 0.83 -3.31
CA PHE A 124 -2.30 1.04 -2.09
C PHE A 124 -2.20 2.52 -1.76
N VAL A 125 -2.29 2.84 -0.48
CA VAL A 125 -2.14 4.21 0.04
C VAL A 125 -1.04 4.27 1.09
N ARG A 126 -0.27 5.36 1.05
CA ARG A 126 0.65 5.72 2.14
C ARG A 126 0.55 7.21 2.43
N ASN A 127 0.68 7.57 3.70
CA ASN A 127 0.82 8.98 4.09
C ASN A 127 2.22 9.47 3.74
N THR A 128 2.31 10.65 3.12
CA THR A 128 3.59 11.33 2.90
C THR A 128 3.66 12.58 3.75
N THR A 129 4.78 12.73 4.46
CA THR A 129 5.18 13.95 5.16
C THR A 129 5.84 14.92 4.17
N GLU A 130 5.11 15.42 3.16
CA GLU A 130 5.61 16.58 2.43
C GLU A 130 5.52 17.83 3.33
N SER A 131 6.69 18.32 3.73
CA SER A 131 6.98 19.21 4.86
C SER A 131 6.52 20.67 4.74
N ARG A 132 5.48 21.02 3.97
CA ARG A 132 5.04 22.44 3.84
C ARG A 132 3.55 22.73 3.82
N SER A 133 2.68 21.79 4.18
CA SER A 133 1.27 22.11 4.42
C SER A 133 0.67 21.14 5.43
N ARG A 134 -0.02 21.65 6.46
CA ARG A 134 -0.70 20.91 7.53
C ARG A 134 -1.92 20.10 7.04
N LYS A 135 -1.78 19.40 5.91
CA LYS A 135 -2.66 18.35 5.38
C LYS A 135 -1.73 17.27 4.84
N GLY A 136 -1.73 16.09 5.46
CA GLY A 136 -0.97 14.95 4.94
C GLY A 136 -1.36 14.69 3.49
N LYS A 137 -0.38 14.60 2.59
CA LYS A 137 -0.64 14.21 1.19
C LYS A 137 -0.60 12.69 1.12
N CYS A 138 -1.66 12.07 0.62
CA CYS A 138 -1.70 10.63 0.41
C CYS A 138 -1.08 10.28 -0.95
N SER A 139 -0.13 9.35 -0.95
CA SER A 139 0.40 8.74 -2.17
C SER A 139 -0.37 7.46 -2.45
N LEU A 140 -1.02 7.42 -3.60
CA LEU A 140 -1.76 6.28 -4.12
C LEU A 140 -1.00 5.61 -5.26
N ALA A 141 -1.03 4.29 -5.30
CA ALA A 141 -0.54 3.50 -6.42
C ALA A 141 -1.49 2.34 -6.72
N THR A 142 -1.86 2.17 -7.99
CA THR A 142 -2.59 1.00 -8.48
C THR A 142 -1.61 0.01 -9.10
N LEU A 143 -1.64 -1.23 -8.61
CA LEU A 143 -0.82 -2.33 -9.08
C LEU A 143 -1.69 -3.39 -9.75
N CYS A 144 -1.42 -3.61 -11.04
CA CYS A 144 -1.92 -4.66 -11.92
C CYS A 144 -0.75 -4.97 -12.89
#